data_AF-A0A0N9NDY1-F1
#
_entry.id   AF-A0A0N9NDY1-F1
#
_cell.length_a   1.000
_cell.length_b   1.000
_cell.length_c   1.000
_cell.angle_alpha   90.00
_cell.angle_beta   90.00
_cell.angle_gamma   90.00
#
_symmetry.space_group_name_H-M   'P 1'
#
loop_
_entity.id
_entity.type
_entity.pdbx_description
1 polymer ?
#
loop_
_entity_poly.entity_id
_entity_poly.type
_entity_poly.pdbx_seq_one_letter_code
_entity_poly.pdbx_strand_id
1 'polypeptide(L)'
;MEQIKAAIAGIVAQLQSLLQMTPVTADEHSGAAPDDPIKALLQAIADKPDGRMNKLAVHQLARELGIPRENLAKLYKEVPHLLETEKSDRVITDAGRAAISAG
;
A
#
# COMPACT_ATOMS: atom_id res chain seq x y z
N MET A 1 15.24 33.22 -33.26
CA MET A 1 16.19 32.92 -32.16
C MET A 1 15.54 33.03 -30.78
N GLU A 2 14.67 34.02 -30.50
CA GLU A 2 14.04 34.17 -29.17
C GLU A 2 13.17 32.98 -28.73
N GLN A 3 12.38 32.40 -29.65
CA GLN A 3 11.54 31.23 -29.34
C GLN A 3 12.36 30.02 -28.86
N ILE A 4 13.55 29.81 -29.44
CA ILE A 4 14.45 28.72 -29.03
C ILE A 4 15.01 29.00 -27.63
N LYS A 5 15.37 30.26 -27.33
CA LYS A 5 15.84 30.66 -25.99
C LYS A 5 14.75 30.46 -24.93
N ALA A 6 13.50 30.81 -25.25
CA ALA A 6 12.36 30.60 -24.35
C ALA A 6 12.08 29.11 -24.11
N ALA A 7 12.15 28.28 -25.15
CA ALA A 7 11.98 26.83 -25.02
C ALA A 7 13.06 26.20 -24.13
N ILE A 8 14.33 26.59 -24.32
CA ILE A 8 15.45 26.12 -23.49
C ILE A 8 15.27 26.57 -22.03
N ALA A 9 14.86 27.81 -21.80
CA ALA A 9 14.60 28.31 -20.44
C ALA A 9 13.47 27.52 -19.73
N GLY A 10 12.41 27.16 -20.47
CA GLY A 10 11.34 26.32 -19.95
C GLY A 10 11.82 24.92 -19.56
N ILE A 11 12.65 24.29 -20.39
CA ILE A 11 13.23 22.97 -20.09
C ILE A 11 14.12 23.03 -18.86
N VAL A 12 14.96 24.06 -18.74
CA VAL A 12 15.83 24.25 -17.56
C VAL A 12 15.00 24.40 -16.29
N ALA A 13 13.92 25.20 -16.33
CA ALA A 13 13.03 25.36 -15.17
C ALA A 13 12.35 24.05 -14.77
N GLN A 14 11.92 23.24 -15.75
CA GLN A 14 11.35 21.92 -15.49
C GLN A 14 12.38 20.97 -14.86
N LEU A 15 13.61 20.93 -15.38
CA LEU A 15 14.69 20.12 -14.82
C LEU A 15 15.06 20.56 -13.40
N GLN A 16 15.09 21.87 -13.14
CA GLN A 16 15.31 22.40 -11.78
C GLN A 16 14.19 21.99 -10.81
N SER A 17 12.94 22.00 -11.26
CA SER A 17 11.83 21.50 -10.46
C SER A 17 11.98 20.01 -10.14
N LEU A 18 12.43 19.20 -11.11
CA LEU A 18 12.68 17.77 -10.88
C LEU A 18 13.83 17.52 -9.91
N LEU A 19 14.87 18.36 -9.91
CA LEU A 19 16.00 18.27 -8.97
C LEU A 19 15.62 18.73 -7.54
N GLN A 20 14.63 19.61 -7.42
CA GLN A 20 14.10 20.08 -6.13
C GLN A 20 13.00 19.18 -5.58
N MET A 21 12.46 18.26 -6.40
CA MET A 21 11.67 17.17 -5.88
C MET A 21 12.60 16.30 -5.06
N THR A 22 12.52 16.43 -3.75
CA THR A 22 13.07 15.45 -2.82
C THR A 22 12.65 14.09 -3.34
N PRO A 23 13.57 13.15 -3.61
CA PRO A 23 13.16 11.80 -3.92
C PRO A 23 12.25 11.37 -2.77
N VAL A 24 11.06 10.88 -3.09
CA VAL A 24 10.36 10.00 -2.16
C VAL A 24 11.25 8.78 -2.08
N THR A 25 12.28 8.85 -1.22
CA THR A 25 13.03 7.69 -0.80
C THR A 25 12.00 6.77 -0.22
N ALA A 26 11.77 5.66 -0.91
CA ALA A 26 11.03 4.53 -0.40
C ALA A 26 11.83 3.81 0.70
N ASP A 27 12.51 4.56 1.56
CA ASP A 27 13.34 4.04 2.63
C ASP A 27 13.23 4.94 3.86
N GLU A 28 13.00 4.28 4.99
CA GLU A 28 12.92 4.79 6.35
C GLU A 28 11.60 5.38 6.84
N HIS A 29 10.49 4.65 6.64
CA HIS A 29 9.51 4.57 7.73
C HIS A 29 10.02 3.60 8.80
N SER A 30 11.02 4.04 9.57
CA SER A 30 11.16 3.63 10.98
C SER A 30 10.05 4.29 11.81
N GLY A 31 8.79 4.14 11.37
CA GLY A 31 7.66 4.18 12.30
C GLY A 31 7.68 2.82 12.97
N ALA A 32 7.63 2.77 14.30
CA ALA A 32 7.55 1.53 15.06
C ALA A 32 6.68 0.53 14.29
N ALA A 33 7.28 -0.59 13.84
CA ALA A 33 6.52 -1.61 13.14
C ALA A 33 5.31 -1.90 14.04
N PRO A 34 4.07 -1.81 13.53
CA PRO A 34 2.91 -2.11 14.34
C PRO A 34 3.14 -3.47 15.01
N ASP A 35 2.80 -3.60 16.29
CA ASP A 35 2.99 -4.84 17.08
C ASP A 35 2.50 -6.09 16.31
N ASP A 36 1.50 -5.91 15.44
CA ASP A 36 1.10 -6.90 14.45
C ASP A 36 0.77 -6.24 13.08
N PRO A 37 1.65 -6.34 12.06
CA PRO A 37 1.41 -5.78 10.74
C PRO A 37 0.27 -6.50 9.98
N ILE A 38 0.01 -7.78 10.26
CA ILE A 38 -1.12 -8.49 9.67
C ILE A 38 -2.44 -7.93 10.19
N LYS A 39 -2.53 -7.71 11.50
CA LYS A 39 -3.70 -7.08 12.14
C LYS A 39 -3.95 -5.69 11.57
N ALA A 40 -2.90 -4.88 11.39
CA ALA A 40 -3.00 -3.55 10.78
C ALA A 40 -3.53 -3.60 9.34
N LEU A 41 -3.06 -4.57 8.52
CA LEU A 41 -3.56 -4.77 7.16
C LEU A 41 -5.06 -5.15 7.16
N LEU A 42 -5.45 -6.10 8.02
CA LEU A 42 -6.84 -6.55 8.12
C LEU A 42 -7.76 -5.42 8.58
N GLN A 43 -7.34 -4.64 9.58
CA GLN A 43 -8.09 -3.47 10.05
C GLN A 43 -8.30 -2.45 8.92
N ALA A 44 -7.24 -2.13 8.17
CA ALA A 44 -7.33 -1.18 7.06
C ALA A 44 -8.29 -1.64 5.94
N ILE A 45 -8.44 -2.95 5.73
CA ILE A 45 -9.43 -3.51 4.80
C ILE A 45 -10.83 -3.46 5.42
N ALA A 46 -10.97 -3.78 6.71
CA ALA A 46 -12.25 -3.73 7.44
C ALA A 46 -12.85 -2.32 7.51
N ASP A 47 -12.01 -1.28 7.62
CA ASP A 47 -12.42 0.12 7.66
C ASP A 47 -12.91 0.68 6.31
N LYS A 48 -12.70 -0.06 5.21
CA LYS A 48 -13.22 0.32 3.89
C LYS A 48 -14.71 -0.02 3.77
N PRO A 49 -15.45 0.71 2.92
CA PRO A 49 -16.83 0.32 2.60
C PRO A 49 -16.88 -1.14 2.14
N ASP A 50 -17.85 -1.87 2.67
CA ASP A 50 -18.06 -3.31 2.47
C ASP A 50 -16.90 -4.22 2.92
N GLY A 51 -15.89 -3.69 3.63
CA GLY A 51 -14.70 -4.45 4.01
C GLY A 51 -13.87 -4.90 2.81
N ARG A 52 -13.85 -4.07 1.75
CA ARG A 52 -13.24 -4.40 0.46
C ARG A 52 -12.09 -3.47 0.14
N MET A 53 -11.02 -4.01 -0.41
CA MET A 53 -9.89 -3.24 -0.90
C MET A 53 -9.36 -3.81 -2.20
N ASN A 54 -9.04 -2.93 -3.16
CA ASN A 54 -8.45 -3.37 -4.42
C ASN A 54 -7.12 -4.11 -4.20
N LYS A 55 -6.87 -5.15 -5.00
CA LYS A 55 -5.64 -5.95 -4.96
C LYS A 55 -4.38 -5.08 -4.97
N LEU A 56 -4.28 -4.07 -5.85
CA LEU A 56 -3.10 -3.23 -5.91
C LEU A 56 -2.88 -2.45 -4.61
N ALA A 57 -3.96 -1.92 -4.04
CA ALA A 57 -3.91 -1.23 -2.75
C ALA A 57 -3.50 -2.17 -1.61
N VAL A 58 -4.03 -3.40 -1.57
CA VAL A 58 -3.61 -4.41 -0.57
C VAL A 58 -2.13 -4.75 -0.71
N HIS A 59 -1.65 -4.97 -1.94
CA HIS A 59 -0.24 -5.28 -2.17
C HIS A 59 0.69 -4.10 -1.88
N GLN A 60 0.23 -2.86 -2.08
CA GLN A 60 0.97 -1.66 -1.73
C GLN A 60 1.04 -1.50 -0.20
N LEU A 61 -0.10 -1.58 0.47
CA LEU A 61 -0.18 -1.50 1.93
C LEU A 61 0.62 -2.61 2.61
N ALA A 62 0.61 -3.83 2.06
CA ALA A 62 1.43 -4.92 2.58
C ALA A 62 2.93 -4.63 2.49
N ARG A 63 3.39 -3.94 1.45
CA ARG A 63 4.79 -3.51 1.35
C ARG A 63 5.11 -2.42 2.38
N GLU A 64 4.20 -1.46 2.55
CA GLU A 64 4.32 -0.39 3.54
C GLU A 64 4.38 -0.93 4.97
N LEU A 65 3.63 -2.00 5.26
CA LEU A 65 3.63 -2.70 6.54
C LEU A 65 4.74 -3.75 6.68
N GLY A 66 5.61 -3.92 5.67
CA GLY A 66 6.70 -4.90 5.71
C GLY A 66 6.25 -6.37 5.69
N ILE A 67 5.04 -6.67 5.21
CA ILE A 67 4.50 -8.03 5.18
C ILE A 67 5.11 -8.79 4.00
N PRO A 68 5.85 -9.89 4.24
CA PRO A 68 6.42 -10.68 3.16
C PRO A 68 5.32 -11.37 2.35
N ARG A 69 5.60 -11.60 1.06
CA ARG A 69 4.63 -12.14 0.11
C ARG A 69 4.05 -13.48 0.55
N GLU A 70 4.83 -14.31 1.23
CA GLU A 70 4.39 -15.60 1.76
C GLU A 70 3.36 -15.45 2.89
N ASN A 71 3.54 -14.50 3.80
CA ASN A 71 2.58 -14.21 4.86
C ASN A 71 1.29 -13.61 4.30
N LEU A 72 1.41 -12.72 3.31
CA LEU A 72 0.23 -12.24 2.59
C LEU A 72 -0.51 -13.38 1.88
N ALA A 73 0.22 -14.35 1.30
CA ALA A 73 -0.39 -15.50 0.64
C ALA A 73 -1.14 -16.42 1.61
N LYS A 74 -0.67 -16.56 2.86
CA LYS A 74 -1.33 -17.34 3.91
C LYS A 74 -2.73 -16.83 4.23
N LEU A 75 -2.94 -15.50 4.22
CA LEU A 75 -4.26 -14.88 4.46
C LEU A 75 -5.36 -15.40 3.52
N TYR A 76 -4.98 -15.88 2.33
CA TYR A 76 -5.90 -16.43 1.32
C TYR A 76 -5.96 -17.95 1.29
N LYS A 77 -4.99 -18.64 1.90
CA LYS A 77 -4.77 -20.09 1.71
C LYS A 77 -4.95 -20.92 2.97
N GLU A 78 -4.70 -20.32 4.13
CA GLU A 78 -4.88 -21.01 5.41
C GLU A 78 -6.36 -21.04 5.78
N VAL A 79 -6.78 -22.13 6.43
CA VAL A 79 -8.16 -22.28 6.92
C VAL A 79 -8.16 -21.98 8.42
N PRO A 80 -8.98 -21.02 8.89
CA PRO A 80 -9.95 -20.24 8.11
C PRO A 80 -9.30 -19.11 7.29
N HIS A 81 -9.80 -18.89 6.06
CA HIS A 81 -9.31 -17.80 5.21
C HIS A 81 -9.63 -16.46 5.86
N LEU A 82 -8.64 -15.57 5.97
CA LEU A 82 -8.82 -14.23 6.55
C LEU A 82 -9.22 -13.20 5.49
N LEU A 83 -8.83 -13.45 4.24
CA LEU A 83 -9.22 -12.65 3.08
C LEU A 83 -9.73 -13.54 1.95
N GLU A 84 -10.79 -13.10 1.28
CA GLU A 84 -11.29 -13.68 0.05
C GLU A 84 -10.90 -12.86 -1.17
N THR A 85 -10.80 -13.54 -2.31
CA THR A 85 -10.56 -12.90 -3.61
C THR A 85 -11.88 -12.80 -4.37
N GLU A 86 -12.37 -11.57 -4.53
CA GLU A 86 -13.55 -11.28 -5.34
C GLU A 86 -13.12 -10.42 -6.53
N LYS A 87 -12.94 -11.03 -7.70
CA LYS A 87 -12.41 -10.36 -8.91
C LYS A 87 -11.09 -9.62 -8.61
N SER A 88 -11.12 -8.29 -8.68
CA SER A 88 -9.98 -7.40 -8.47
C SER A 88 -9.83 -6.96 -7.02
N ASP A 89 -10.76 -7.32 -6.16
CA ASP A 89 -10.85 -6.88 -4.79
C ASP A 89 -10.48 -8.00 -3.81
N ARG A 90 -10.14 -7.57 -2.61
CA ARG A 90 -9.83 -8.38 -1.45
C ARG A 90 -10.86 -8.03 -0.40
N VAL A 91 -11.60 -9.03 0.02
CA VAL A 91 -12.73 -8.86 0.93
C VAL A 91 -12.34 -9.52 2.24
N ILE A 92 -12.49 -8.80 3.33
CA ILE A 92 -12.26 -9.39 4.65
C ILE A 92 -13.38 -10.36 5.00
N THR A 93 -13.00 -11.55 5.46
CA THR A 93 -13.93 -12.58 5.90
C THR A 93 -14.31 -12.36 7.37
N ASP A 94 -15.29 -13.13 7.86
CA ASP A 94 -15.65 -13.08 9.28
C ASP A 94 -14.53 -13.61 10.18
N ALA A 95 -13.74 -14.58 9.70
CA ALA A 95 -12.53 -15.03 10.39
C ALA A 95 -11.46 -13.93 10.44
N GLY A 96 -11.30 -13.17 9.34
CA GLY A 96 -10.45 -11.98 9.30
C GLY A 96 -10.88 -10.92 10.30
N ARG A 97 -12.19 -10.65 10.41
CA ARG A 97 -12.76 -9.73 11.41
C ARG A 97 -12.56 -10.22 12.85
N ALA A 98 -12.72 -11.52 13.08
CA ALA A 98 -12.48 -12.12 14.40
C ALA A 98 -11.00 -12.00 14.82
N ALA A 99 -10.06 -12.19 13.89
CA ALA A 99 -8.63 -12.05 14.15
C ALA A 99 -8.24 -10.63 14.59
N ILE A 100 -8.93 -9.60 14.09
CA ILE A 100 -8.75 -8.22 14.56
C ILE A 100 -9.18 -8.07 16.03
N SER A 101 -10.28 -8.70 16.43
CA SER A 101 -10.85 -8.54 17.77
C SER A 101 -10.18 -9.43 18.83
N ALA A 102 -9.38 -10.41 18.42
CA ALA A 102 -8.81 -11.44 19.28
C ALA A 102 -7.46 -11.10 19.92
N GLY A 103 -7.03 -9.83 19.90
CA GLY A 103 -5.74 -9.40 20.47
C GLY A 103 -5.89 -8.18 21.36
#